data_AF-A0A090KMK5-F1
#
_entry.id   AF-A0A090KMK5-F1
#
_cell.length_a   1.000
_cell.length_b   1.000
_cell.length_c   1.000
_cell.angle_alpha   90.00
_cell.angle_beta   90.00
_cell.angle_gamma   90.00
#
_symmetry.space_group_name_H-M   'P 1'
#
loop_
_entity.id
_entity.type
_entity.pdbx_description
1 polymer ?
#
loop_
_entity_poly.entity_id
_entity_poly.type
_entity_poly.pdbx_seq_one_letter_code
_entity_poly.pdbx_strand_id
1 'polypeptide(L)'
;MPESTPKVNGPSRPNGSLAVSQLAALERQIAIINEACSQIATCDDIGELKALDDRAAVLKVAAKRLDAGVALQNEATEKTLWVRHRMGELSRAIPKSPGKRTDKGPIRDARIGPQTKKEVLQDAGLSEDEAERNEAIAAIEPEVLTAAIEEVKASGRELASEPFVKAGMRLKGSGKATDTSPGRKRKRKATAAETQEEKLARGAVNWSHIYDEFLIVTGSIARIEGGIGKIALRWDAATLQRVIKTCELIATEFAGYHARLKEVQREVDPTAV
;
A
#
# COMPACT_ATOMS: atom_id res chain seq x y z
N MET A 1 40.63 29.44 30.82
CA MET A 1 39.43 30.10 30.29
C MET A 1 38.49 28.99 29.81
N PRO A 2 37.46 28.58 30.58
CA PRO A 2 36.52 27.56 30.12
C PRO A 2 35.57 28.16 29.08
N GLU A 3 35.53 27.54 27.90
CA GLU A 3 34.61 27.89 26.81
C GLU A 3 33.16 27.61 27.23
N SER A 4 32.40 28.69 27.41
CA SER A 4 30.96 28.67 27.61
C SER A 4 30.28 28.18 26.32
N THR A 5 29.88 26.90 26.30
CA THR A 5 29.02 26.40 25.23
C THR A 5 27.65 27.08 25.29
N PRO A 6 27.14 27.59 24.15
CA PRO A 6 25.83 28.24 24.12
C PRO A 6 24.75 27.21 24.46
N LYS A 7 23.93 27.51 25.48
CA LYS A 7 22.70 26.77 25.77
C LYS A 7 21.83 26.78 24.52
N VAL A 8 21.79 25.65 23.81
CA VAL A 8 20.83 25.43 22.72
C VAL A 8 19.46 25.35 23.37
N ASN A 9 18.67 26.41 23.23
CA ASN A 9 17.26 26.38 23.61
C ASN A 9 16.59 25.29 22.77
N GLY A 10 16.18 24.20 23.42
CA GLY A 10 15.44 23.13 22.76
C GLY A 10 14.17 23.69 22.11
N PRO A 11 13.69 23.08 21.01
CA PRO A 11 12.50 23.54 20.31
C PRO A 11 11.34 23.64 21.29
N SER A 12 10.82 24.86 21.46
CA SER A 12 9.66 25.13 22.30
C SER A 12 8.51 24.25 21.82
N ARG A 13 7.98 23.38 22.69
CA ARG A 13 6.87 22.50 22.35
C ARG A 13 5.67 23.37 21.95
N PRO A 14 5.01 23.09 20.81
CA PRO A 14 3.85 23.87 20.39
C PRO A 14 2.76 23.83 21.47
N ASN A 15 2.15 24.98 21.74
CA ASN A 15 1.03 25.13 22.66
C ASN A 15 -0.07 24.10 22.35
N GLY A 16 -0.42 23.24 23.31
CA GLY A 16 -1.30 22.09 23.10
C GLY A 16 -2.68 22.40 22.49
N SER A 17 -3.21 23.61 22.66
CA SER A 17 -4.50 24.02 22.08
C SER A 17 -4.47 24.12 20.54
N LEU A 18 -3.34 24.57 19.96
CA LEU A 18 -3.17 24.65 18.50
C LEU A 18 -3.07 23.26 17.87
N ALA A 19 -2.46 22.30 18.56
CA ALA A 19 -2.32 20.94 18.04
C ALA A 19 -3.68 20.22 17.94
N VAL A 20 -4.55 20.38 18.94
CA VAL A 20 -5.88 19.73 18.94
C VAL A 20 -6.76 20.26 17.80
N SER A 21 -6.74 21.57 17.53
CA SER A 21 -7.53 22.13 16.43
C SER A 21 -7.00 21.73 15.04
N GLN A 22 -5.68 21.61 14.91
CA GLN A 22 -5.03 21.13 13.68
C GLN A 22 -5.34 19.64 13.40
N LEU A 23 -5.33 18.80 14.43
CA LEU A 23 -5.71 17.38 14.29
C LEU A 23 -7.17 17.24 13.86
N ALA A 24 -8.11 17.95 14.50
CA ALA A 24 -9.52 17.92 14.13
C ALA A 24 -9.80 18.49 12.72
N ALA A 25 -8.95 19.40 12.23
CA ALA A 25 -9.03 19.88 10.85
C ALA A 25 -8.54 18.80 9.86
N LEU A 26 -7.48 18.07 10.23
CA LEU A 26 -6.92 17.01 9.40
C LEU A 26 -7.86 15.80 9.31
N GLU A 27 -8.47 15.39 10.42
CA GLU A 27 -9.51 14.34 10.44
C GLU A 27 -10.70 14.70 9.53
N ARG A 28 -11.14 15.97 9.56
CA ARG A 28 -12.19 16.46 8.65
C ARG A 28 -11.78 16.38 7.18
N GLN A 29 -10.54 16.73 6.86
CA GLN A 29 -10.05 16.61 5.49
C GLN A 29 -9.93 15.15 5.04
N ILE A 30 -9.56 14.24 5.95
CA ILE A 30 -9.55 12.80 5.67
C ILE A 30 -10.96 12.28 5.39
N ALA A 31 -11.97 12.72 6.15
CA ALA A 31 -13.35 12.37 5.88
C ALA A 31 -13.80 12.83 4.47
N ILE A 32 -13.44 14.05 4.06
CA ILE A 32 -13.71 14.56 2.71
C ILE A 32 -13.01 13.72 1.64
N ILE A 33 -11.75 13.32 1.88
CA ILE A 33 -11.05 12.43 0.95
C ILE A 33 -11.69 11.04 0.92
N ASN A 34 -12.16 10.51 2.05
CA ASN A 34 -12.84 9.21 2.09
C ASN A 34 -14.12 9.23 1.25
N GLU A 35 -14.89 10.32 1.32
CA GLU A 35 -16.04 10.54 0.44
C GLU A 35 -15.62 10.63 -1.03
N ALA A 36 -14.59 11.42 -1.35
CA ALA A 36 -14.06 11.50 -2.71
C ALA A 36 -13.49 10.15 -3.21
N CYS A 37 -12.97 9.31 -2.32
CA CYS A 37 -12.45 8.00 -2.66
C CYS A 37 -13.55 7.03 -3.10
N SER A 38 -14.76 7.18 -2.57
CA SER A 38 -15.92 6.42 -3.08
C SER A 38 -16.22 6.73 -4.55
N GLN A 39 -15.78 7.90 -5.03
CA GLN A 39 -15.96 8.36 -6.41
C GLN A 39 -14.78 8.01 -7.33
N ILE A 40 -13.63 7.56 -6.80
CA ILE A 40 -12.44 7.22 -7.62
C ILE A 40 -12.80 6.14 -8.65
N ALA A 41 -13.58 5.13 -8.24
CA ALA A 41 -13.96 4.02 -9.12
C ALA A 41 -14.78 4.47 -10.34
N THR A 42 -15.54 5.56 -10.21
CA THR A 42 -16.42 6.10 -11.26
C THR A 42 -15.83 7.34 -11.94
N CYS A 43 -14.65 7.80 -11.52
CA CYS A 43 -14.03 8.98 -12.11
C CYS A 43 -13.35 8.58 -13.43
N ASP A 44 -13.75 9.28 -14.49
CA ASP A 44 -13.28 9.07 -15.87
C ASP A 44 -12.39 10.22 -16.37
N ASP A 45 -12.17 11.25 -15.54
CA ASP A 45 -11.29 12.38 -15.86
C ASP A 45 -9.95 12.29 -15.13
N ILE A 46 -8.85 12.34 -15.89
CA ILE A 46 -7.49 12.24 -15.31
C ILE A 46 -7.13 13.50 -14.51
N GLY A 47 -7.66 14.67 -14.88
CA GLY A 47 -7.40 15.93 -14.19
C GLY A 47 -8.03 15.96 -12.80
N GLU A 48 -9.27 15.49 -12.67
CA GLU A 48 -9.96 15.30 -11.38
C GLU A 48 -9.20 14.34 -10.47
N LEU A 49 -8.74 13.20 -11.00
CA LEU A 49 -7.92 12.26 -10.23
C LEU A 49 -6.59 12.89 -9.80
N LYS A 50 -5.93 13.68 -10.65
CA LYS A 50 -4.70 14.39 -10.27
C LYS A 50 -4.92 15.36 -9.12
N ALA A 51 -6.05 16.09 -9.14
CA ALA A 51 -6.42 16.98 -8.05
C ALA A 51 -6.66 16.21 -6.73
N LEU A 52 -7.19 14.99 -6.79
CA LEU A 52 -7.32 14.10 -5.63
C LEU A 52 -5.96 13.59 -5.13
N ASP A 53 -5.04 13.20 -6.04
CA ASP A 53 -3.67 12.77 -5.66
C ASP A 53 -2.94 13.90 -4.91
N ASP A 54 -3.02 15.13 -5.42
CA ASP A 54 -2.38 16.30 -4.80
C ASP A 54 -2.95 16.60 -3.41
N ARG A 55 -4.28 16.50 -3.23
CA ARG A 55 -4.91 16.66 -1.91
C ARG A 55 -4.45 15.57 -0.94
N ALA A 56 -4.40 14.31 -1.38
CA ALA A 56 -3.92 13.20 -0.57
C ALA A 56 -2.44 13.35 -0.19
N ALA A 57 -1.61 13.84 -1.11
CA ALA A 57 -0.19 14.13 -0.85
C ALA A 57 -0.01 15.24 0.20
N VAL A 58 -0.80 16.32 0.10
CA VAL A 58 -0.82 17.40 1.11
C VAL A 58 -1.23 16.85 2.47
N LEU A 59 -2.24 15.97 2.53
CA LEU A 59 -2.64 15.32 3.77
C LEU A 59 -1.54 14.47 4.39
N LYS A 60 -0.86 13.65 3.59
CA LYS A 60 0.27 12.85 4.09
C LYS A 60 1.34 13.73 4.72
N VAL A 61 1.71 14.83 4.05
CA VAL A 61 2.70 15.79 4.58
C VAL A 61 2.20 16.45 5.86
N ALA A 62 0.93 16.84 5.92
CA ALA A 62 0.33 17.44 7.11
C ALA A 62 0.28 16.45 8.29
N ALA A 63 -0.15 15.21 8.07
CA ALA A 63 -0.17 14.15 9.07
C ALA A 63 1.22 13.87 9.64
N LYS A 64 2.25 13.86 8.78
CA LYS A 64 3.65 13.72 9.19
C LYS A 64 4.16 14.91 10.00
N ARG A 65 3.80 16.14 9.62
CA ARG A 65 4.17 17.36 10.35
C ARG A 65 3.53 17.44 11.73
N LEU A 66 2.32 16.91 11.89
CA LEU A 66 1.58 16.90 13.15
C LEU A 66 1.90 15.68 14.03
N ASP A 67 2.77 14.77 13.58
CA ASP A 67 3.05 13.49 14.24
C ASP A 67 1.77 12.72 14.59
N ALA A 68 0.80 12.72 13.67
CA ALA A 68 -0.54 12.20 13.89
C ALA A 68 -0.63 10.65 13.91
N GLY A 69 0.51 9.98 14.09
CA GLY A 69 0.63 8.53 14.09
C GLY A 69 0.73 7.90 12.70
N VAL A 70 1.18 6.65 12.68
CA VAL A 70 1.38 5.85 11.44
C VAL A 70 0.05 5.53 10.76
N ALA A 71 -1.02 5.30 11.54
CA ALA A 71 -2.34 4.95 11.00
C ALA A 71 -2.87 6.01 10.01
N LEU A 72 -2.73 7.29 10.36
CA LEU A 72 -3.23 8.40 9.56
C LEU A 72 -2.39 8.63 8.30
N GLN A 73 -1.07 8.42 8.41
CA GLN A 73 -0.16 8.47 7.27
C GLN A 73 -0.43 7.31 6.29
N ASN A 74 -0.77 6.13 6.83
CA ASN A 74 -1.14 4.96 6.04
C ASN A 74 -2.47 5.17 5.32
N GLU A 75 -3.48 5.75 5.98
CA GLU A 75 -4.76 6.07 5.36
C GLU A 75 -4.59 7.05 4.19
N ALA A 76 -3.85 8.15 4.38
CA ALA A 76 -3.55 9.08 3.29
C ALA A 76 -2.80 8.40 2.13
N THR A 77 -1.81 7.56 2.44
CA THR A 77 -1.03 6.85 1.41
C THR A 77 -1.85 5.80 0.66
N GLU A 78 -2.75 5.11 1.35
CA GLU A 78 -3.69 4.15 0.75
C GLU A 78 -4.56 4.86 -0.30
N LYS A 79 -5.08 6.05 0.02
CA LYS A 79 -5.89 6.83 -0.94
C LYS A 79 -5.07 7.27 -2.14
N THR A 80 -3.86 7.75 -1.92
CA THR A 80 -2.89 8.03 -3.00
C THR A 80 -2.67 6.81 -3.91
N LEU A 81 -2.54 5.61 -3.36
CA LEU A 81 -2.35 4.39 -4.16
C LEU A 81 -3.55 4.07 -5.05
N TRP A 82 -4.78 4.19 -4.53
CA TRP A 82 -5.99 3.94 -5.30
C TRP A 82 -6.22 4.99 -6.39
N VAL A 83 -5.99 6.28 -6.09
CA VAL A 83 -6.03 7.35 -7.11
C VAL A 83 -5.05 7.03 -8.24
N ARG A 84 -3.80 6.69 -7.91
CA ARG A 84 -2.77 6.36 -8.91
C ARG A 84 -3.06 5.10 -9.70
N HIS A 85 -3.66 4.10 -9.06
CA HIS A 85 -4.14 2.89 -9.74
C HIS A 85 -5.15 3.28 -10.82
N ARG A 86 -6.23 4.01 -10.46
CA ARG A 86 -7.23 4.48 -11.43
C ARG A 86 -6.66 5.38 -12.52
N MET A 87 -5.79 6.34 -12.16
CA MET A 87 -5.09 7.20 -13.14
C MET A 87 -4.28 6.37 -14.14
N GLY A 88 -3.65 5.29 -13.67
CA GLY A 88 -2.89 4.38 -14.51
C GLY A 88 -3.78 3.59 -15.47
N GLU A 89 -4.99 3.21 -15.06
CA GLU A 89 -5.99 2.58 -15.94
C GLU A 89 -6.42 3.52 -17.07
N LEU A 90 -6.82 4.75 -16.73
CA LEU A 90 -7.23 5.76 -17.71
C LEU A 90 -6.08 6.14 -18.65
N SER A 91 -4.88 6.38 -18.10
CA SER A 91 -3.69 6.67 -18.89
C SER A 91 -3.37 5.53 -19.87
N ARG A 92 -3.49 4.26 -19.44
CA ARG A 92 -3.25 3.09 -20.30
C ARG A 92 -4.24 3.01 -21.46
N ALA A 93 -5.49 3.44 -21.26
CA ALA A 93 -6.52 3.45 -22.29
C ALA A 93 -6.27 4.49 -23.39
N ILE A 94 -5.47 5.53 -23.14
CA ILE A 94 -5.14 6.55 -24.14
C ILE A 94 -4.31 5.92 -25.28
N PRO A 95 -4.76 6.03 -26.54
CA PRO A 95 -4.02 5.51 -27.69
C PRO A 95 -2.60 6.08 -27.76
N LYS A 96 -1.62 5.20 -27.94
CA LYS A 96 -0.24 5.63 -28.17
C LYS A 96 -0.11 6.17 -29.59
N SER A 97 0.51 7.34 -29.74
CA SER A 97 0.86 7.86 -31.06
C SER A 97 1.70 6.83 -31.80
N PRO A 98 1.42 6.56 -33.09
CA PRO A 98 2.26 5.69 -33.89
C PRO A 98 3.68 6.24 -33.87
N GLY A 99 4.65 5.40 -33.50
CA GLY A 99 6.05 5.80 -33.41
C GLY A 99 6.48 6.49 -34.70
N LYS A 100 7.36 7.50 -34.60
CA LYS A 100 7.88 8.24 -35.77
C LYS A 100 8.54 7.25 -36.72
N ARG A 101 7.84 6.91 -37.79
CA ARG A 101 8.40 6.20 -38.93
C ARG A 101 9.38 7.14 -39.63
N THR A 102 10.67 6.85 -39.54
CA THR A 102 11.73 7.65 -40.18
C THR A 102 11.82 7.41 -41.68
N ASP A 103 11.14 6.39 -42.19
CA ASP A 103 11.16 5.98 -43.60
C ASP A 103 10.22 6.80 -44.50
N LYS A 104 9.25 7.53 -43.92
CA LYS A 104 8.31 8.37 -44.67
C LYS A 104 8.48 9.83 -44.28
N GLY A 105 8.65 10.71 -45.26
CA GLY A 105 8.77 12.16 -45.05
C GLY A 105 7.58 12.74 -44.27
N PRO A 106 7.74 13.92 -43.64
CA PRO A 106 6.70 14.51 -42.81
C PRO A 106 5.42 14.76 -43.61
N ILE A 107 4.30 14.18 -43.16
CA ILE A 107 2.97 14.50 -43.68
C ILE A 107 2.66 15.94 -43.28
N ARG A 108 2.53 16.84 -44.26
CA ARG A 108 2.41 18.29 -44.05
C ARG A 108 1.06 18.76 -43.47
N ASP A 109 0.06 17.89 -43.36
CA ASP A 109 -1.31 18.24 -42.94
C ASP A 109 -1.63 17.88 -41.48
N ALA A 110 -0.75 18.22 -40.55
CA ALA A 110 -0.84 17.83 -39.14
C ALA A 110 -1.78 18.69 -38.26
N ARG A 111 -2.64 19.55 -38.84
CA ARG A 111 -3.43 20.52 -38.03
C ARG A 111 -4.73 19.99 -37.43
N ILE A 112 -5.20 18.80 -37.83
CA ILE A 112 -6.44 18.20 -37.31
C ILE A 112 -6.21 16.70 -37.06
N GLY A 113 -5.25 16.39 -36.20
CA GLY A 113 -5.06 15.02 -35.70
C GLY A 113 -5.74 14.84 -34.33
N PRO A 114 -6.13 13.62 -33.94
CA PRO A 114 -6.49 13.33 -32.55
C PRO A 114 -5.32 13.71 -31.63
N GLN A 115 -5.62 14.25 -30.45
CA GLN A 115 -4.59 14.63 -29.48
C GLN A 115 -3.69 13.42 -29.18
N THR A 116 -2.39 13.67 -29.16
CA THR A 116 -1.42 12.66 -28.78
C THR A 116 -1.57 12.35 -27.28
N LYS A 117 -1.23 11.13 -26.87
CA LYS A 117 -1.20 10.77 -25.44
C LYS A 117 -0.42 11.78 -24.59
N LYS A 118 0.70 12.29 -25.13
CA LYS A 118 1.52 13.30 -24.46
C LYS A 118 0.75 14.59 -24.18
N GLU A 119 0.00 15.08 -25.17
CA GLU A 119 -0.83 16.29 -25.02
C GLU A 119 -1.93 16.06 -24.00
N VAL A 120 -2.65 14.93 -24.07
CA VAL A 120 -3.70 14.59 -23.08
C VAL A 120 -3.16 14.53 -21.65
N LEU A 121 -1.99 13.90 -21.46
CA LEU A 121 -1.34 13.83 -20.15
C LEU A 121 -0.88 15.20 -19.66
N GLN A 122 -0.31 16.02 -20.55
CA GLN A 122 0.15 17.38 -20.23
C GLN A 122 -1.02 18.29 -19.86
N ASP A 123 -2.14 18.22 -20.60
CA ASP A 123 -3.37 18.97 -20.33
C ASP A 123 -3.94 18.60 -18.95
N ALA A 124 -3.82 17.32 -18.55
CA ALA A 124 -4.20 16.84 -17.22
C ALA A 124 -3.17 17.14 -16.11
N GLY A 125 -2.05 17.80 -16.44
CA GLY A 125 -0.99 18.11 -15.48
C GLY A 125 -0.19 16.89 -15.00
N LEU A 126 -0.10 15.83 -15.82
CA LEU A 126 0.64 14.61 -15.54
C LEU A 126 1.87 14.49 -16.45
N SER A 127 3.05 14.24 -15.87
CA SER A 127 4.25 13.93 -16.64
C SER A 127 4.23 12.51 -17.23
N GLU A 128 5.04 12.25 -18.26
CA GLU A 128 5.18 10.91 -18.85
C GLU A 128 5.70 9.88 -17.81
N ASP A 129 6.65 10.28 -16.97
CA ASP A 129 7.22 9.42 -15.91
C ASP A 129 6.18 9.08 -14.83
N GLU A 130 5.38 10.06 -14.40
CA GLU A 130 4.27 9.82 -13.45
C GLU A 130 3.22 8.90 -14.06
N ALA A 131 2.85 9.13 -15.33
CA ALA A 131 1.94 8.27 -16.05
C ALA A 131 2.47 6.83 -16.13
N GLU A 132 3.76 6.64 -16.39
CA GLU A 132 4.37 5.31 -16.43
C GLU A 132 4.34 4.61 -15.06
N ARG A 133 4.61 5.34 -13.97
CA ARG A 133 4.55 4.79 -12.60
C ARG A 133 3.12 4.45 -12.19
N ASN A 134 2.14 5.28 -12.56
CA ASN A 134 0.73 5.03 -12.31
C ASN A 134 0.24 3.82 -13.12
N GLU A 135 0.61 3.73 -14.41
CA GLU A 135 0.35 2.54 -15.23
C GLU A 135 0.97 1.27 -14.65
N ALA A 136 2.11 1.38 -13.97
CA ALA A 136 2.73 0.24 -13.29
C ALA A 136 1.89 -0.20 -12.09
N ILE A 137 1.44 0.73 -11.24
CA ILE A 137 0.53 0.42 -10.13
C ILE A 137 -0.78 -0.20 -10.65
N ALA A 138 -1.35 0.35 -11.74
CA ALA A 138 -2.53 -0.20 -12.42
C ALA A 138 -2.32 -1.58 -13.07
N ALA A 139 -1.08 -2.07 -13.15
CA ALA A 139 -0.82 -3.45 -13.57
C ALA A 139 -1.06 -4.47 -12.45
N ILE A 140 -1.16 -4.00 -11.20
CA ILE A 140 -1.51 -4.83 -10.04
C ILE A 140 -3.03 -4.98 -10.01
N GLU A 141 -3.49 -6.22 -9.92
CA GLU A 141 -4.91 -6.52 -9.75
C GLU A 141 -5.45 -5.88 -8.47
N PRO A 142 -6.67 -5.29 -8.47
CA PRO A 142 -7.23 -4.61 -7.31
C PRO A 142 -7.22 -5.45 -6.03
N GLU A 143 -7.53 -6.75 -6.12
CA GLU A 143 -7.54 -7.67 -4.98
C GLU A 143 -6.14 -7.85 -4.37
N VAL A 144 -5.13 -8.01 -5.23
CA VAL A 144 -3.71 -8.12 -4.81
C VAL A 144 -3.23 -6.81 -4.21
N LEU A 145 -3.65 -5.67 -4.76
CA LEU A 145 -3.32 -4.35 -4.21
C LEU A 145 -3.92 -4.17 -2.81
N THR A 146 -5.21 -4.50 -2.62
CA THR A 146 -5.89 -4.45 -1.31
C THR A 146 -5.17 -5.31 -0.28
N ALA A 147 -4.92 -6.58 -0.60
CA ALA A 147 -4.28 -7.52 0.32
C ALA A 147 -2.88 -7.04 0.73
N ALA A 148 -2.08 -6.52 -0.20
CA ALA A 148 -0.76 -5.99 0.10
C ALA A 148 -0.79 -4.71 0.97
N ILE A 149 -1.81 -3.85 0.80
CA ILE A 149 -2.02 -2.68 1.67
C ILE A 149 -2.39 -3.12 3.08
N GLU A 150 -3.32 -4.06 3.21
CA GLU A 150 -3.78 -4.60 4.49
C GLU A 150 -2.65 -5.30 5.26
N GLU A 151 -1.82 -6.09 4.59
CA GLU A 151 -0.64 -6.73 5.18
C GLU A 151 0.32 -5.69 5.79
N VAL A 152 0.64 -4.61 5.06
CA VAL A 152 1.51 -3.55 5.56
C VAL A 152 0.88 -2.84 6.76
N LYS A 153 -0.42 -2.53 6.71
CA LYS A 153 -1.16 -1.91 7.81
C LYS A 153 -1.20 -2.80 9.05
N ALA A 154 -1.46 -4.09 8.89
CA ALA A 154 -1.48 -5.08 9.98
C ALA A 154 -0.11 -5.18 10.68
N SER A 155 0.99 -5.08 9.92
CA SER A 155 2.35 -5.07 10.47
C SER A 155 2.75 -3.77 11.20
N GLY A 156 1.87 -2.77 11.26
CA GLY A 156 2.14 -1.47 11.89
C GLY A 156 3.21 -0.63 11.18
N ARG A 157 3.63 -1.02 9.97
CA ARG A 157 4.64 -0.32 9.17
C ARG A 157 4.02 0.85 8.40
N GLU A 158 4.84 1.85 8.06
CA GLU A 158 4.41 2.93 7.17
C GLU A 158 4.22 2.40 5.74
N LEU A 159 3.07 2.69 5.14
CA LEU A 159 2.77 2.40 3.76
C LEU A 159 3.60 3.33 2.86
N ALA A 160 4.35 2.75 1.93
CA ALA A 160 5.15 3.46 0.94
C ALA A 160 4.67 3.10 -0.46
N SER A 161 4.70 4.06 -1.40
CA SER A 161 4.25 3.82 -2.79
C SER A 161 5.29 3.09 -3.65
N GLU A 162 6.58 3.19 -3.30
CA GLU A 162 7.68 2.64 -4.10
C GLU A 162 7.63 1.11 -4.26
N PRO A 163 7.34 0.30 -3.21
CA PRO A 163 7.17 -1.15 -3.36
C PRO A 163 6.11 -1.53 -4.40
N PHE A 164 4.98 -0.83 -4.44
CA PHE A 164 3.89 -1.08 -5.39
C PHE A 164 4.31 -0.72 -6.82
N VAL A 165 5.00 0.41 -7.03
CA VAL A 165 5.55 0.75 -8.35
C VAL A 165 6.51 -0.34 -8.82
N LYS A 166 7.43 -0.81 -7.96
CA LYS A 166 8.38 -1.88 -8.29
C LYS A 166 7.68 -3.20 -8.62
N ALA A 167 6.66 -3.58 -7.85
CA ALA A 167 5.85 -4.77 -8.11
C ALA A 167 5.13 -4.68 -9.48
N GLY A 168 4.49 -3.54 -9.74
CA GLY A 168 3.82 -3.24 -11.00
C GLY A 168 4.76 -3.27 -12.23
N MET A 169 5.95 -2.69 -12.11
CA MET A 169 6.96 -2.72 -13.18
C MET A 169 7.43 -4.14 -13.51
N ARG A 170 7.55 -5.01 -12.50
CA ARG A 170 7.89 -6.43 -12.70
C ARG A 170 6.79 -7.16 -13.48
N LEU A 171 5.52 -6.92 -13.15
CA LEU A 171 4.39 -7.48 -13.88
C LEU A 171 4.37 -7.01 -15.34
N LYS A 172 4.51 -5.69 -15.58
CA LYS A 172 4.56 -5.09 -16.93
C LYS A 172 5.72 -5.63 -17.78
N GLY A 173 6.88 -5.88 -17.16
CA GLY A 173 8.06 -6.43 -17.84
C GLY A 173 7.97 -7.92 -18.15
N SER A 174 7.34 -8.72 -17.28
CA SER A 174 7.22 -10.18 -17.44
C SER A 174 6.45 -10.59 -18.70
N GLY A 175 5.44 -9.81 -19.10
CA GLY A 175 4.66 -10.05 -20.31
C GLY A 175 5.44 -9.88 -21.63
N LYS A 176 6.63 -9.24 -21.61
CA LYS A 176 7.48 -9.09 -22.80
C LYS A 176 8.53 -10.20 -22.96
N ALA A 177 8.69 -11.09 -21.98
CA ALA A 177 9.80 -12.05 -21.97
C ALA A 177 9.56 -13.32 -22.83
N THR A 178 8.38 -13.50 -23.45
CA THR A 178 8.04 -14.73 -24.19
C THR A 178 8.12 -14.61 -25.71
N ASP A 179 8.42 -13.45 -26.29
CA ASP A 179 8.78 -13.38 -27.71
C ASP A 179 10.26 -13.71 -27.89
N THR A 180 10.58 -15.00 -27.68
CA THR A 180 11.86 -15.59 -28.04
C THR A 180 12.00 -15.60 -29.56
N SER A 181 12.26 -14.42 -30.12
CA SER A 181 12.84 -14.31 -31.45
C SER A 181 14.19 -15.06 -31.41
N PRO A 182 14.38 -16.16 -32.17
CA PRO A 182 15.53 -17.08 -32.00
C PRO A 182 16.91 -16.52 -32.43
N GLY A 183 17.08 -15.20 -32.52
CA GLY A 183 18.17 -14.57 -33.25
C GLY A 183 19.44 -14.20 -32.47
N ARG A 184 19.48 -14.25 -31.14
CA ARG A 184 20.67 -13.80 -30.39
C ARG A 184 21.12 -14.81 -29.35
N LYS A 185 21.88 -15.81 -29.81
CA LYS A 185 22.66 -16.75 -29.00
C LYS A 185 23.68 -16.01 -28.11
N ARG A 186 23.24 -15.38 -27.03
CA ARG A 186 24.13 -15.03 -25.92
C ARG A 186 24.22 -16.25 -25.02
N LYS A 187 25.37 -16.92 -25.05
CA LYS A 187 25.81 -17.94 -24.10
C LYS A 187 25.66 -17.38 -22.67
N ARG A 188 24.50 -17.59 -22.04
CA ARG A 188 24.36 -17.45 -20.59
C ARG A 188 24.18 -18.84 -20.03
N LYS A 189 25.15 -19.23 -19.19
CA LYS A 189 25.16 -20.46 -18.40
C LYS A 189 23.81 -20.62 -17.69
N ALA A 190 23.19 -21.79 -17.86
CA ALA A 190 22.00 -22.17 -17.14
C ALA A 190 22.28 -22.17 -15.63
N THR A 191 21.55 -21.35 -14.88
CA THR A 191 21.36 -21.51 -13.43
C THR A 191 20.02 -22.19 -13.21
N ALA A 192 20.03 -23.18 -12.33
CA ALA A 192 19.03 -24.21 -12.11
C ALA A 192 17.60 -23.66 -11.90
N ALA A 193 16.62 -24.43 -12.38
CA ALA A 193 15.22 -24.24 -12.11
C ALA A 193 14.96 -24.42 -10.61
N GLU A 194 14.44 -23.37 -9.97
CA GLU A 194 13.98 -23.35 -8.59
C GLU A 194 12.75 -24.28 -8.47
N THR A 195 12.89 -25.36 -7.70
CA THR A 195 11.86 -26.40 -7.54
C THR A 195 10.67 -25.88 -6.74
N GLN A 196 9.46 -26.36 -7.07
CA GLN A 196 8.19 -26.00 -6.43
C GLN A 196 8.21 -26.22 -4.90
N GLU A 197 9.05 -27.15 -4.43
CA GLU A 197 9.36 -27.40 -3.02
C GLU A 197 10.01 -26.20 -2.31
N GLU A 198 10.92 -25.47 -2.96
CA GLU A 198 11.56 -24.27 -2.36
C GLU A 198 10.58 -23.11 -2.25
N LYS A 199 9.58 -23.04 -3.13
CA LYS A 199 8.49 -22.05 -3.04
C LYS A 199 7.54 -22.35 -1.89
N LEU A 200 7.20 -23.62 -1.66
CA LEU A 200 6.38 -24.06 -0.53
C LEU A 200 7.12 -23.91 0.81
N ALA A 201 8.42 -24.23 0.86
CA ALA A 201 9.25 -24.05 2.05
C ALA A 201 9.38 -22.57 2.46
N ARG A 202 9.54 -21.64 1.51
CA ARG A 202 9.54 -20.19 1.84
C ARG A 202 8.18 -19.68 2.30
N GLY A 203 7.07 -20.28 1.83
CA GLY A 203 5.74 -19.99 2.34
C GLY A 203 5.54 -20.47 3.78
N ALA A 204 6.02 -21.67 4.12
CA ALA A 204 5.90 -22.25 5.45
C ALA A 204 6.70 -21.51 6.54
N VAL A 205 7.88 -20.96 6.20
CA VAL A 205 8.73 -20.19 7.12
C VAL A 205 8.08 -18.87 7.57
N ASN A 206 7.10 -18.35 6.82
CA ASN A 206 6.40 -17.11 7.21
C ASN A 206 5.30 -17.34 8.27
N TRP A 207 4.77 -18.57 8.39
CA TRP A 207 3.66 -18.87 9.31
C TRP A 207 4.09 -19.15 10.75
N SER A 208 5.30 -19.69 10.97
CA SER A 208 5.81 -19.88 12.34
C SER A 208 6.04 -18.55 13.05
N HIS A 209 6.48 -17.53 12.31
CA HIS A 209 6.68 -16.17 12.84
C HIS A 209 5.35 -15.53 13.27
N ILE A 210 4.27 -15.75 12.50
CA ILE A 210 2.91 -15.29 12.85
C ILE A 210 2.41 -15.99 14.12
N TYR A 211 2.70 -17.30 14.28
CA TYR A 211 2.30 -18.06 15.46
C TYR A 211 3.09 -17.66 16.73
N ASP A 212 4.38 -17.35 16.58
CA ASP A 212 5.23 -16.86 17.68
C ASP A 212 4.81 -15.45 18.13
N GLU A 213 4.50 -14.53 17.20
CA GLU A 213 3.98 -13.21 17.55
C GLU A 213 2.60 -13.30 18.22
N PHE A 214 1.73 -14.21 17.77
CA PHE A 214 0.44 -14.47 18.41
C PHE A 214 0.60 -14.99 19.85
N LEU A 215 1.52 -15.94 20.09
CA LEU A 215 1.83 -16.45 21.43
C LEU A 215 2.42 -15.39 22.35
N ILE A 216 3.18 -14.42 21.81
CA ILE A 216 3.67 -13.27 22.57
C ILE A 216 2.50 -12.36 22.96
N VAL A 217 1.54 -12.12 22.09
CA VAL A 217 0.35 -11.30 22.37
C VAL A 217 -0.56 -11.99 23.39
N THR A 218 -0.88 -13.28 23.22
CA THR A 218 -1.72 -14.02 24.18
C THR A 218 -1.01 -14.23 25.52
N GLY A 219 0.30 -14.47 25.51
CA GLY A 219 1.13 -14.56 26.72
C GLY A 219 1.28 -13.21 27.46
N SER A 220 1.15 -12.09 26.73
CA SER A 220 1.08 -10.75 27.32
C SER A 220 -0.30 -10.49 27.94
N ILE A 221 -1.38 -11.00 27.35
CA ILE A 221 -2.74 -10.94 27.91
C ILE A 221 -2.85 -11.76 29.21
N ALA A 222 -2.28 -12.97 29.26
CA ALA A 222 -2.22 -13.78 30.49
C ALA A 222 -1.36 -13.13 31.59
N ARG A 223 -0.30 -12.39 31.22
CA ARG A 223 0.48 -11.56 32.16
C ARG A 223 -0.29 -10.34 32.66
N ILE A 224 -1.17 -9.79 31.83
CA ILE A 224 -2.08 -8.71 32.22
C ILE A 224 -3.06 -9.23 33.28
N GLU A 225 -3.55 -10.47 33.22
CA GLU A 225 -4.45 -11.05 34.25
C GLU A 225 -3.84 -11.06 35.67
N GLY A 226 -2.51 -11.21 35.79
CA GLY A 226 -1.79 -11.03 37.07
C GLY A 226 -1.66 -9.57 37.54
N GLY A 227 -1.91 -8.59 36.65
CA GLY A 227 -1.80 -7.15 36.88
C GLY A 227 -3.11 -6.34 36.74
N ILE A 228 -4.23 -6.98 36.35
CA ILE A 228 -5.54 -6.33 36.11
C ILE A 228 -6.02 -5.53 37.33
N GLY A 229 -5.62 -5.91 38.55
CA GLY A 229 -5.96 -5.18 39.78
C GLY A 229 -5.51 -3.72 39.80
N LYS A 230 -4.50 -3.31 38.99
CA LYS A 230 -4.00 -1.92 38.95
C LYS A 230 -4.44 -1.12 37.70
N ILE A 231 -4.81 -1.78 36.61
CA ILE A 231 -5.21 -1.11 35.35
C ILE A 231 -6.74 -0.96 35.25
N ALA A 232 -7.52 -1.83 35.91
CA ALA A 232 -8.98 -1.79 35.92
C ALA A 232 -9.59 -0.50 36.51
N LEU A 233 -8.80 0.35 37.18
CA LEU A 233 -9.26 1.62 37.76
C LEU A 233 -9.54 2.72 36.72
N ARG A 234 -9.21 2.52 35.44
CA ARG A 234 -9.39 3.55 34.40
C ARG A 234 -10.44 3.25 33.34
N TRP A 235 -10.93 2.01 33.24
CA TRP A 235 -11.84 1.62 32.17
C TRP A 235 -13.23 1.37 32.77
N ASP A 236 -14.25 1.95 32.14
CA ASP A 236 -15.62 1.64 32.51
C ASP A 236 -15.97 0.17 32.15
N ALA A 237 -16.95 -0.39 32.85
CA ALA A 237 -17.36 -1.79 32.68
C ALA A 237 -17.81 -2.11 31.24
N ALA A 238 -18.36 -1.14 30.52
CA ALA A 238 -18.83 -1.34 29.14
C ALA A 238 -17.65 -1.47 28.16
N THR A 239 -16.57 -0.73 28.39
CA THR A 239 -15.33 -0.81 27.61
C THR A 239 -14.61 -2.14 27.84
N LEU A 240 -14.54 -2.62 29.09
CA LEU A 240 -14.02 -3.95 29.39
C LEU A 240 -14.84 -5.06 28.70
N GLN A 241 -16.17 -4.99 28.77
CA GLN A 241 -17.05 -5.95 28.11
C GLN A 241 -16.88 -5.98 26.58
N ARG A 242 -16.68 -4.81 25.94
CA ARG A 242 -16.39 -4.75 24.50
C ARG A 242 -15.09 -5.44 24.15
N VAL A 243 -14.03 -5.21 24.93
CA VAL A 243 -12.73 -5.84 24.68
C VAL A 243 -12.80 -7.35 24.86
N ILE A 244 -13.45 -7.84 25.92
CA ILE A 244 -13.65 -9.27 26.16
C ILE A 244 -14.38 -9.91 24.95
N LYS A 245 -15.48 -9.32 24.50
CA LYS A 245 -16.27 -9.85 23.39
C LYS A 245 -15.49 -9.87 22.07
N THR A 246 -14.66 -8.86 21.82
CA THR A 246 -13.75 -8.85 20.66
C THR A 246 -12.73 -9.97 20.75
N CYS A 247 -12.14 -10.21 21.92
CA CYS A 247 -11.20 -11.32 22.13
C CYS A 247 -11.85 -12.69 21.92
N GLU A 248 -13.08 -12.90 22.40
CA GLU A 248 -13.84 -14.15 22.18
C GLU A 248 -14.13 -14.41 20.68
N LEU A 249 -14.47 -13.35 19.94
CA LEU A 249 -14.74 -13.46 18.50
C LEU A 249 -13.48 -13.87 17.73
N ILE A 250 -12.35 -13.22 18.03
CA ILE A 250 -11.03 -13.56 17.45
C ILE A 250 -10.66 -15.01 17.79
N ALA A 251 -10.84 -15.45 19.04
CA ALA A 251 -10.53 -16.81 19.44
C ALA A 251 -11.37 -17.86 18.68
N THR A 252 -12.63 -17.55 18.41
CA THR A 252 -13.55 -18.43 17.66
C THR A 252 -13.13 -18.56 16.19
N GLU A 253 -12.78 -17.44 15.53
CA GLU A 253 -12.28 -17.46 14.15
C GLU A 253 -10.97 -18.24 14.03
N PHE A 254 -10.04 -18.05 14.97
CA PHE A 254 -8.78 -18.79 15.02
C PHE A 254 -8.99 -20.29 15.22
N ALA A 255 -9.93 -20.71 16.08
CA ALA A 255 -10.27 -22.12 16.25
C ALA A 255 -10.79 -22.74 14.95
N GLY A 256 -11.63 -22.02 14.21
CA GLY A 256 -12.11 -22.44 12.89
C GLY A 256 -10.97 -22.56 11.86
N TYR A 257 -10.04 -21.61 11.85
CA TYR A 257 -8.88 -21.64 10.96
C TYR A 257 -7.95 -22.83 11.27
N HIS A 258 -7.65 -23.06 12.54
CA HIS A 258 -6.80 -24.18 12.97
C HIS A 258 -7.44 -25.55 12.66
N ALA A 259 -8.77 -25.67 12.74
CA ALA A 259 -9.48 -26.86 12.30
C ALA A 259 -9.30 -27.12 10.79
N ARG A 260 -9.44 -26.08 9.95
CA ARG A 260 -9.21 -26.18 8.50
C ARG A 260 -7.76 -26.53 8.16
N LEU A 261 -6.79 -25.97 8.88
CA LEU A 261 -5.38 -26.33 8.69
C LEU A 261 -5.13 -27.81 8.99
N LYS A 262 -5.73 -28.36 10.05
CA LYS A 262 -5.66 -29.80 10.34
C LYS A 262 -6.30 -30.66 9.26
N GLU A 263 -7.36 -30.18 8.63
CA GLU A 263 -8.00 -30.87 7.51
C GLU A 263 -7.10 -30.89 6.27
N VAL A 264 -6.56 -29.72 5.87
CA VAL A 264 -5.58 -29.62 4.78
C VAL A 264 -4.34 -30.48 5.05
N GLN A 265 -3.85 -30.50 6.29
CA GLN A 265 -2.68 -31.30 6.64
C GLN A 265 -2.96 -32.81 6.55
N ARG A 266 -4.18 -33.26 6.86
CA ARG A 266 -4.60 -34.65 6.65
C ARG A 266 -4.77 -34.99 5.17
N GLU A 267 -5.19 -34.05 4.33
CA GLU A 267 -5.28 -34.25 2.88
C GLU A 267 -3.89 -34.39 2.24
N VAL A 268 -2.92 -33.60 2.72
CA VAL A 268 -1.55 -33.60 2.21
C VAL A 268 -0.75 -34.82 2.71
N ASP A 269 -0.95 -35.21 3.98
CA ASP A 269 -0.28 -36.37 4.58
C ASP A 269 -1.27 -37.18 5.43
N PRO A 270 -1.92 -38.20 4.84
CA PRO A 270 -2.86 -39.05 5.55
C PRO A 270 -2.22 -39.86 6.70
N THR A 271 -0.89 -39.96 6.72
CA THR A 271 -0.13 -40.74 7.71
C THR A 271 0.37 -39.93 8.90
N ALA A 272 0.20 -38.60 8.89
CA ALA A 272 0.70 -37.69 9.93
C ALA A 272 -0.17 -37.60 11.21
N VAL A 273 -0.92 -38.65 11.55
CA VAL A 273 -1.80 -38.68 12.75
C VAL A 273 -1.07 -39.23 13.96
#